data_AF-A0A090WN28-F1
#
_entry.id   AF-A0A090WN28-F1
#
_cell.length_a   1.000
_cell.length_b   1.000
_cell.length_c   1.000
_cell.angle_alpha   90.00
_cell.angle_beta   90.00
_cell.angle_gamma   90.00
#
_symmetry.space_group_name_H-M   'P 1'
#
loop_
_entity.id
_entity.type
_entity.pdbx_description
1 polymer ?
#
loop_
_entity_poly.entity_id
_entity_poly.type
_entity_poly.pdbx_seq_one_letter_code
_entity_poly.pdbx_strand_id
1 'polypeptide(L)'
;MKKLKNLMLVALIGMSVLGTWSCNNEELYEEPLAVLEDESNEDVDDAVTDVNSLCDFTLENLEANSTVIVNCIIDLQGESLDLPENVTLLYEGGDIINGTLVFSEGSSIDGDLLGNTLEVGGTKPALRDTSFSFDPNRWGYY
;
A
#
# COMPACT_ATOMS: atom_id res chain seq x y z
N MET A 1 -56.08 -30.54 -17.08
CA MET A 1 -55.32 -29.62 -16.19
C MET A 1 -53.86 -30.06 -15.93
N LYS A 2 -53.55 -31.35 -15.75
CA LYS A 2 -52.15 -31.83 -15.52
C LYS A 2 -51.18 -31.53 -16.68
N LYS A 3 -51.62 -31.70 -17.93
CA LYS A 3 -50.77 -31.46 -19.11
C LYS A 3 -50.46 -29.98 -19.36
N LEU A 4 -51.37 -29.08 -18.98
CA LEU A 4 -51.15 -27.62 -19.11
C LEU A 4 -50.15 -27.10 -18.06
N LYS A 5 -50.18 -27.65 -16.84
CA LYS A 5 -49.21 -27.34 -15.78
C LYS A 5 -47.80 -27.85 -16.13
N ASN A 6 -47.67 -29.04 -16.71
CA ASN A 6 -46.37 -29.54 -17.16
C ASN A 6 -45.82 -28.77 -18.37
N LEU A 7 -46.70 -28.29 -19.27
CA LEU A 7 -46.28 -27.44 -20.39
C LEU A 7 -45.81 -26.06 -19.92
N MET A 8 -46.48 -25.46 -18.92
CA MET A 8 -46.02 -24.22 -18.30
C MET A 8 -44.72 -24.38 -17.49
N LEU A 9 -44.54 -25.51 -16.80
CA LEU A 9 -43.31 -25.77 -16.04
C LEU A 9 -42.09 -25.97 -16.97
N VAL A 10 -42.28 -26.63 -18.12
CA VAL A 10 -41.22 -26.80 -19.13
C VAL A 10 -40.89 -25.48 -19.83
N ALA A 11 -41.90 -24.62 -20.07
CA ALA A 11 -41.68 -23.29 -20.64
C ALA A 11 -40.91 -22.34 -19.70
N LEU A 12 -41.15 -22.43 -18.38
CA LEU A 12 -40.45 -21.62 -17.37
C LEU A 12 -38.99 -22.04 -17.15
N ILE A 13 -38.65 -23.33 -17.34
CA ILE A 13 -37.28 -23.84 -17.17
C ILE A 13 -36.46 -23.66 -18.47
N GLY A 14 -37.10 -23.73 -19.64
CA GLY A 14 -36.43 -23.56 -20.94
C GLY A 14 -35.96 -22.13 -21.24
N MET A 15 -36.52 -21.12 -20.55
CA MET A 15 -36.22 -19.71 -20.81
C MET A 15 -35.02 -19.17 -20.00
N SER A 16 -34.40 -19.99 -19.15
CA SER A 16 -33.23 -19.61 -18.32
C SER A 16 -31.88 -20.07 -18.87
N VAL A 17 -31.82 -20.77 -20.01
CA VAL A 17 -30.58 -21.42 -20.51
C VAL A 17 -30.09 -20.82 -21.85
N LEU A 18 -30.58 -19.65 -22.26
CA LEU A 18 -30.20 -19.01 -23.53
C LEU A 18 -29.64 -17.58 -23.37
N GLY A 19 -29.19 -17.20 -22.18
CA GLY A 19 -28.89 -15.80 -21.84
C GLY A 19 -27.42 -15.42 -21.59
N THR A 20 -26.44 -16.33 -21.67
CA THR A 20 -25.05 -15.99 -21.32
C THR A 20 -24.07 -16.25 -22.45
N TRP A 21 -24.26 -15.52 -23.55
CA TRP A 21 -23.19 -15.10 -24.46
C TRP A 21 -23.51 -13.69 -24.95
N SER A 22 -23.39 -12.71 -24.06
CA SER A 22 -23.03 -11.36 -24.49
C SER A 22 -21.53 -11.28 -24.35
N CYS A 23 -20.82 -11.57 -25.45
CA CYS A 23 -19.51 -10.98 -25.65
C CYS A 23 -19.77 -9.48 -25.79
N ASN A 24 -19.41 -8.71 -24.77
CA ASN A 24 -19.25 -7.27 -24.91
C ASN A 24 -18.04 -7.06 -25.82
N ASN A 25 -18.25 -7.01 -27.14
CA ASN A 25 -17.28 -6.34 -28.02
C ASN A 25 -17.54 -4.84 -27.83
N GLU A 26 -16.97 -4.29 -26.77
CA GLU A 26 -16.76 -2.87 -26.67
C GLU A 26 -15.85 -2.46 -27.84
N GLU A 27 -16.42 -1.72 -28.80
CA GLU A 27 -15.60 -0.97 -29.75
C GLU A 27 -14.92 0.14 -28.94
N LEU A 28 -13.64 -0.07 -28.62
CA LEU A 28 -12.77 0.91 -27.99
C LEU A 28 -12.59 2.08 -28.96
N TYR A 29 -13.43 3.10 -28.80
CA TYR A 29 -13.29 4.35 -29.51
C TYR A 29 -12.13 5.11 -28.84
N GLU A 30 -10.92 4.95 -29.37
CA GLU A 30 -9.78 5.78 -28.97
C GLU A 30 -9.96 7.18 -29.57
N GLU A 31 -10.29 8.14 -28.73
CA GLU A 31 -10.18 9.56 -29.08
C GLU A 31 -8.68 9.90 -29.23
N PRO A 32 -8.25 10.55 -30.33
CA PRO A 32 -6.87 10.99 -30.44
C PRO A 32 -6.60 12.06 -29.36
N LEU A 33 -5.84 11.68 -28.34
CA LEU A 33 -5.21 12.62 -27.42
C LEU A 33 -4.33 13.55 -28.24
N ALA A 34 -4.75 14.80 -28.37
CA ALA A 34 -3.88 15.88 -28.77
C ALA A 34 -2.73 15.93 -27.75
N VAL A 35 -1.53 15.56 -28.21
CA VAL A 35 -0.30 15.73 -27.45
C VAL A 35 -0.09 17.23 -27.29
N LEU A 36 -0.49 17.76 -26.13
CA LEU A 36 0.10 18.98 -25.60
C LEU A 36 1.43 18.54 -25.00
N GLU A 37 2.50 18.64 -25.80
CA GLU A 37 3.86 18.67 -25.26
C GLU A 37 3.95 19.95 -24.43
N ASP A 38 3.64 19.85 -23.14
CA ASP A 38 4.00 20.89 -22.18
C ASP A 38 5.39 20.56 -21.65
N GLU A 39 6.35 21.35 -22.12
CA GLU A 39 7.73 21.35 -21.69
C GLU A 39 7.82 21.80 -20.22
N SER A 40 7.96 20.85 -19.32
CA SER A 40 8.65 21.07 -18.05
C SER A 40 9.40 19.80 -17.68
N ASN A 41 10.52 19.58 -18.38
CA ASN A 41 11.59 18.75 -17.87
C ASN A 41 12.28 19.59 -16.78
N GLU A 42 11.63 19.69 -15.62
CA GLU A 42 12.34 20.05 -14.40
C GLU A 42 13.28 18.88 -14.13
N ASP A 43 14.57 19.10 -14.41
CA ASP A 43 15.67 18.30 -13.88
C ASP A 43 15.49 18.27 -12.35
N VAL A 44 14.73 17.29 -11.86
CA VAL A 44 14.74 16.88 -10.47
C VAL A 44 16.16 16.40 -10.26
N ASP A 45 16.94 17.23 -9.58
CA ASP A 45 18.24 16.86 -9.03
C ASP A 45 18.02 15.50 -8.34
N ASP A 46 18.53 14.43 -8.97
CA ASP A 46 18.58 13.09 -8.42
C ASP A 46 19.64 13.12 -7.32
N ALA A 47 19.32 13.86 -6.25
CA ALA A 47 20.05 13.90 -5.02
C ALA A 47 19.92 12.50 -4.44
N VAL A 48 20.87 11.65 -4.81
CA VAL A 48 21.03 10.30 -4.27
C VAL A 48 21.04 10.45 -2.75
N THR A 49 19.90 10.13 -2.14
CA THR A 49 19.75 10.19 -0.69
C THR A 49 20.56 9.04 -0.13
N ASP A 50 21.59 9.35 0.66
CA ASP A 50 22.38 8.32 1.31
C ASP A 50 21.51 7.64 2.37
N VAL A 51 21.07 6.42 2.05
CA VAL A 51 20.18 5.62 2.91
C VAL A 51 20.78 5.28 4.27
N ASN A 52 22.10 5.43 4.42
CA ASN A 52 22.80 5.20 5.68
C ASN A 52 23.01 6.49 6.50
N SER A 53 22.57 7.63 5.99
CA SER A 53 22.63 8.92 6.68
C SER A 53 21.38 9.16 7.53
N LEU A 54 21.48 10.00 8.55
CA LEU A 54 20.32 10.41 9.34
C LEU A 54 19.38 11.29 8.52
N CYS A 55 18.08 11.07 8.65
CA CYS A 55 17.08 11.92 8.02
C CYS A 55 17.12 13.36 8.56
N ASP A 56 16.81 14.34 7.70
CA ASP A 56 16.63 15.75 8.06
C ASP A 56 15.20 16.08 8.52
N PHE A 57 14.30 15.09 8.48
CA PHE A 57 12.93 15.14 8.97
C PHE A 57 12.73 14.17 10.14
N THR A 58 11.65 14.39 10.89
CA THR A 58 11.20 13.48 11.96
C THR A 58 9.80 12.94 11.65
N LEU A 59 9.37 11.93 12.40
CA LEU A 59 8.00 11.41 12.36
C LEU A 59 7.06 12.17 13.32
N GLU A 60 7.54 13.26 13.94
CA GLU A 60 6.73 14.04 14.87
C GLU A 60 5.69 14.86 14.11
N ASN A 61 4.49 14.98 14.69
CA ASN A 61 3.41 15.82 14.15
C ASN A 61 2.99 15.45 12.71
N LEU A 62 3.09 14.17 12.34
CA LEU A 62 2.48 13.68 11.11
C LEU A 62 0.97 13.97 11.10
N GLU A 63 0.43 14.16 9.91
CA GLU A 63 -1.01 14.25 9.71
C GLU A 63 -1.59 12.87 9.45
N ALA A 64 -2.86 12.67 9.82
CA ALA A 64 -3.56 11.43 9.47
C ALA A 64 -3.59 11.22 7.95
N ASN A 65 -3.54 9.95 7.52
CA ASN A 65 -3.47 9.55 6.10
C ASN A 65 -2.15 9.92 5.38
N SER A 66 -1.12 10.35 6.11
CA SER A 66 0.19 10.62 5.50
C SER A 66 0.89 9.32 5.06
N THR A 67 1.61 9.40 3.95
CA THR A 67 2.60 8.37 3.56
C THR A 67 3.99 8.93 3.78
N VAL A 68 4.82 8.21 4.53
CA VAL A 68 6.22 8.56 4.78
C VAL A 68 7.10 7.56 4.04
N ILE A 69 7.99 8.09 3.21
CA ILE A 69 9.02 7.34 2.52
C ILE A 69 10.26 7.32 3.41
N VAL A 70 10.77 6.14 3.72
CA VAL A 70 11.92 5.92 4.58
C VAL A 70 13.10 5.50 3.71
N ASN A 71 13.85 6.50 3.23
CA ASN A 71 15.05 6.37 2.41
C ASN A 71 16.32 6.89 3.12
N CYS A 72 16.27 7.01 4.44
CA CYS A 72 17.37 7.40 5.34
C CYS A 72 17.12 6.80 6.74
N ILE A 73 18.05 6.98 7.68
CA ILE A 73 17.92 6.48 9.06
C ILE A 73 17.14 7.49 9.93
N ILE A 74 16.01 7.05 10.45
CA ILE A 74 15.22 7.75 11.46
C ILE A 74 15.57 7.15 12.83
N ASP A 75 16.31 7.89 13.65
CA ASP A 75 16.61 7.50 15.03
C ASP A 75 15.57 8.11 15.98
N LEU A 76 14.78 7.26 16.65
CA LEU A 76 13.76 7.69 17.62
C LEU A 76 14.35 7.99 19.01
N GLN A 77 15.66 7.86 19.20
CA GLN A 77 16.41 8.27 20.40
C GLN A 77 15.92 7.63 21.73
N GLY A 78 15.27 6.47 21.64
CA GLY A 78 14.67 5.74 22.75
C GLY A 78 13.27 6.21 23.11
N GLU A 79 12.67 7.11 22.33
CA GLU A 79 11.34 7.66 22.58
C GLU A 79 10.22 6.78 22.02
N SER A 80 9.02 6.97 22.56
CA SER A 80 7.78 6.41 22.03
C SER A 80 7.01 7.50 21.30
N LEU A 81 6.66 7.25 20.05
CA LEU A 81 6.02 8.22 19.17
C LEU A 81 4.64 7.74 18.73
N ASP A 82 3.62 8.53 19.03
CA ASP A 82 2.25 8.27 18.60
C ASP A 82 2.05 8.67 17.12
N LEU A 83 1.70 7.69 16.29
CA LEU A 83 1.34 7.92 14.89
C LEU A 83 -0.17 8.12 14.77
N PRO A 84 -0.63 9.12 13.98
CA PRO A 84 -2.05 9.32 13.74
C PRO A 84 -2.65 8.17 12.91
N GLU A 85 -3.98 8.22 12.71
CA GLU A 85 -4.70 7.22 11.92
C GLU A 85 -4.24 7.18 10.47
N ASN A 86 -4.31 5.98 9.87
CA ASN A 86 -4.04 5.73 8.45
C ASN A 86 -2.63 6.14 7.97
N VAL A 87 -1.64 6.19 8.84
CA VAL A 87 -0.25 6.45 8.43
C VAL A 87 0.32 5.25 7.69
N THR A 88 1.02 5.51 6.60
CA THR A 88 1.72 4.50 5.81
C THR A 88 3.22 4.75 5.86
N LEU A 89 4.00 3.76 6.30
CA LEU A 89 5.47 3.81 6.30
C LEU A 89 6.00 2.90 5.18
N LEU A 90 6.67 3.51 4.19
CA LEU A 90 7.21 2.86 3.00
C LEU A 90 8.73 2.73 3.11
N TYR A 91 9.26 1.55 2.85
CA TYR A 91 10.68 1.27 2.80
C TYR A 91 11.28 1.63 1.44
N GLU A 92 12.26 2.52 1.43
CA GLU A 92 13.08 2.84 0.24
C GLU A 92 14.58 2.81 0.59
N GLY A 93 14.99 1.83 1.40
CA GLY A 93 16.39 1.59 1.76
C GLY A 93 16.82 2.11 3.12
N GLY A 94 16.02 2.99 3.75
CA GLY A 94 16.31 3.56 5.07
C GLY A 94 16.07 2.62 6.25
N ASP A 95 16.02 3.17 7.46
CA ASP A 95 15.75 2.41 8.68
C ASP A 95 15.02 3.27 9.72
N ILE A 96 14.29 2.64 10.63
CA ILE A 96 13.73 3.30 11.82
C ILE A 96 14.27 2.55 13.03
N ILE A 97 15.05 3.22 13.87
CA ILE A 97 15.80 2.58 14.94
C ILE A 97 15.57 3.25 16.29
N ASN A 98 15.88 2.48 17.34
CA ASN A 98 15.98 2.92 18.73
C ASN A 98 14.71 3.61 19.24
N GLY A 99 13.58 2.92 19.29
CA GLY A 99 12.39 3.47 19.94
C GLY A 99 11.13 2.68 19.67
N THR A 100 9.99 3.29 19.98
CA THR A 100 8.68 2.66 19.84
C THR A 100 7.79 3.49 18.93
N LEU A 101 7.23 2.88 17.89
CA LEU A 101 6.13 3.47 17.13
C LEU A 101 4.80 2.98 17.68
N VAL A 102 3.95 3.89 18.14
CA VAL A 102 2.61 3.60 18.65
C VAL A 102 1.60 3.89 17.54
N PHE A 103 1.12 2.83 16.88
CA PHE A 103 0.24 2.96 15.73
C PHE A 103 -1.21 3.19 16.14
N SER A 104 -1.89 4.09 15.42
CA SER A 104 -3.35 4.21 15.42
C SER A 104 -3.99 3.31 14.37
N GLU A 105 -5.32 3.21 14.38
CA GLU A 105 -6.08 2.39 13.44
C GLU A 105 -5.80 2.74 11.97
N GLY A 106 -5.93 1.73 11.10
CA GLY A 106 -5.79 1.86 9.65
C GLY A 106 -4.35 2.07 9.14
N SER A 107 -3.37 2.11 10.02
CA SER A 107 -1.97 2.31 9.64
C SER A 107 -1.32 1.07 9.01
N SER A 108 -0.29 1.27 8.18
CA SER A 108 0.47 0.20 7.54
C SER A 108 1.98 0.48 7.54
N ILE A 109 2.78 -0.59 7.54
CA ILE A 109 4.24 -0.55 7.54
C ILE A 109 4.80 -1.63 6.61
N ASP A 110 5.86 -1.31 5.87
CA ASP A 110 6.65 -2.29 5.13
C ASP A 110 7.46 -3.18 6.09
N GLY A 111 7.47 -4.49 5.86
CA GLY A 111 8.14 -5.45 6.73
C GLY A 111 9.65 -5.23 6.84
N ASP A 112 10.27 -4.67 5.81
CA ASP A 112 11.70 -4.35 5.74
C ASP A 112 12.13 -3.30 6.78
N LEU A 113 11.20 -2.49 7.28
CA LEU A 113 11.45 -1.51 8.36
C LEU A 113 11.44 -2.14 9.76
N LEU A 114 11.12 -3.43 9.89
CA LEU A 114 11.10 -4.10 11.19
C LEU A 114 12.48 -4.65 11.55
N GLY A 115 12.88 -4.41 12.80
CA GLY A 115 14.16 -4.85 13.35
C GLY A 115 14.12 -5.01 14.87
N ASN A 116 15.28 -5.33 15.46
CA ASN A 116 15.42 -5.55 16.90
C ASN A 116 15.52 -4.26 17.74
N THR A 117 15.70 -3.10 17.09
CA THR A 117 15.79 -1.79 17.75
C THR A 117 14.51 -0.98 17.67
N LEU A 118 13.51 -1.46 16.92
CA LEU A 118 12.21 -0.84 16.74
C LEU A 118 11.12 -1.67 17.45
N GLU A 119 10.45 -1.05 18.41
CA GLU A 119 9.27 -1.63 19.04
C GLU A 119 7.99 -1.12 18.35
N VAL A 120 7.01 -2.01 18.21
CA VAL A 120 5.70 -1.69 17.63
C VAL A 120 4.64 -1.78 18.74
N GLY A 121 4.02 -0.65 19.05
CA GLY A 121 2.95 -0.52 20.03
C GLY A 121 1.63 -0.07 19.41
N GLY A 122 0.60 0.09 20.25
CA GLY A 122 -0.72 0.57 19.84
C GLY A 122 -1.55 -0.48 19.09
N THR A 123 -2.32 -0.02 18.10
CA THR A 123 -3.08 -0.90 17.21
C THR A 123 -2.13 -1.63 16.27
N LYS A 124 -2.34 -2.93 16.08
CA LYS A 124 -1.51 -3.71 15.14
C LYS A 124 -1.60 -3.12 13.72
N PRO A 125 -0.50 -2.62 13.14
CA PRO A 125 -0.52 -2.11 11.77
C PRO A 125 -0.66 -3.26 10.76
N ALA A 126 -1.18 -2.95 9.58
CA ALA A 126 -1.14 -3.87 8.45
C ALA A 126 0.30 -3.96 7.91
N LEU A 127 0.72 -5.17 7.52
CA LEU A 127 1.89 -5.31 6.65
C LEU A 127 1.46 -4.97 5.23
N ARG A 128 2.24 -4.12 4.56
CA ARG A 128 1.95 -3.68 3.20
C ARG A 128 2.13 -4.78 2.16
N ASP A 129 3.09 -5.67 2.39
CA ASP A 129 3.30 -6.89 1.61
C ASP A 129 3.26 -8.13 2.51
N THR A 130 2.93 -9.28 1.93
CA THR A 130 2.96 -10.58 2.58
C THR A 130 4.37 -11.20 2.66
N SER A 131 5.32 -10.59 1.95
CA SER A 131 6.73 -10.96 1.88
C SER A 131 7.60 -9.71 2.01
N PHE A 132 8.78 -9.86 2.60
CA PHE A 132 9.76 -8.78 2.73
C PHE A 132 11.17 -9.38 2.67
N SER A 133 12.18 -8.55 2.43
CA SER A 133 13.57 -8.98 2.46
C SER A 133 14.06 -9.00 3.91
N PHE A 134 14.28 -10.20 4.45
CA PHE A 134 14.85 -10.33 5.78
C PHE A 134 16.34 -9.98 5.78
N ASP A 135 16.71 -8.87 6.41
CA ASP A 135 18.11 -8.50 6.69
C ASP A 135 18.52 -8.99 8.09
N PRO A 136 19.37 -10.04 8.20
CA PRO A 136 19.78 -10.57 9.50
C PRO A 136 20.45 -9.55 10.42
N ASN A 137 21.13 -8.54 9.86
CA ASN A 137 21.87 -7.54 10.63
C ASN A 137 20.92 -6.68 11.49
N ARG A 138 19.73 -6.34 10.95
CA ARG A 138 18.67 -5.64 11.69
C ARG A 138 18.11 -6.44 12.87
N TRP A 139 18.42 -7.73 12.93
CA TRP A 139 17.99 -8.64 13.98
C TRP A 139 19.16 -9.10 14.87
N GLY A 140 20.36 -8.56 14.68
CA GLY A 140 21.54 -8.88 15.49
C GLY A 140 22.25 -10.17 15.07
N TYR A 141 22.03 -10.65 13.85
CA TYR A 141 22.74 -11.80 13.27
C TYR A 141 23.69 -11.31 12.16
N TYR A 142 24.94 -11.77 12.20
CA TYR A 142 26.02 -11.40 11.27
C TYR A 142 26.49 -12.61 10.45
#